data_AF-A0A9E3NA68-F1
#
_entry.id   AF-A0A9E3NA68-F1
#
_cell.length_a   1.000
_cell.length_b   1.000
_cell.length_c   1.000
_cell.angle_alpha   90.00
_cell.angle_beta   90.00
_cell.angle_gamma   90.00
#
_symmetry.space_group_name_H-M   'P 1'
#
loop_
_entity.id
_entity.type
_entity.pdbx_description
1 polymer ?
#
loop_
_entity_poly.entity_id
_entity_poly.type
_entity_poly.pdbx_seq_one_letter_code
_entity_poly.pdbx_strand_id
1 'polypeptide(L)'
;MELDPVFIARLQFAFTIIFHIIFPTFTIGLSAYIATLCVMWMRTGRERYRLLAQFWTKIFAVSFALGVVSGVVLSYQFGTNWSRFSVVVGNVIGPMIGYEVLVAFFLEATFLGVMLFGWNRVPPWLHTLSAIAVAIGTALSAFWILSANSWMQTPAGYEMRDGIAYPVDWLAVVFNPSFPYRLAHMVTAAYLTVSFVVLAVGARYVLAGRHLEHGRTMVRMAVGFAAIVAPLQLFIGDQHGLNTLAHQPLKIAAIEAHWDGDVPGELVLFAWPDEATESNRFAVTIPHGASLLLTHSWDGLFPGLKSVPPRDRPPVAPPFFAFRAMVGIGMIMIL
;
A
#
# COMPACT_ATOMS: atom_id res chain seq x y z
N MET A 1 -35.50 -0.38 13.08
CA MET A 1 -34.10 0.09 13.01
C MET A 1 -33.72 0.12 11.55
N GLU A 2 -33.87 1.26 10.90
CA GLU A 2 -33.33 1.44 9.55
C GLU A 2 -31.82 1.65 9.69
N LEU A 3 -31.04 0.74 9.13
CA LEU A 3 -29.59 0.90 9.08
C LEU A 3 -29.28 2.05 8.11
N ASP A 4 -28.46 3.01 8.56
CA ASP A 4 -28.03 4.13 7.73
C ASP A 4 -27.38 3.62 6.42
N PRO A 5 -27.92 3.97 5.24
CA PRO A 5 -27.34 3.57 3.95
C PRO A 5 -25.88 3.98 3.79
N VAL A 6 -25.47 5.12 4.36
CA VAL A 6 -24.08 5.60 4.27
C VAL A 6 -23.16 4.67 5.07
N PHE A 7 -23.58 4.27 6.28
CA PHE A 7 -22.85 3.28 7.07
C PHE A 7 -22.75 1.93 6.36
N ILE A 8 -23.83 1.41 5.78
CA ILE A 8 -23.82 0.14 5.03
C ILE A 8 -22.88 0.23 3.82
N ALA A 9 -22.93 1.33 3.06
CA ALA A 9 -22.04 1.56 1.92
C ALA A 9 -20.57 1.57 2.33
N ARG A 10 -20.22 2.20 3.46
CA ARG A 10 -18.86 2.16 4.03
C ARG A 10 -18.45 0.75 4.42
N LEU A 11 -19.32 0.00 5.10
CA LEU A 11 -19.03 -1.38 5.51
C LEU A 11 -18.80 -2.30 4.31
N GLN A 12 -19.65 -2.20 3.29
CA GLN A 12 -19.51 -2.97 2.06
C GLN A 12 -18.21 -2.62 1.33
N PHE A 13 -17.92 -1.33 1.17
CA PHE A 13 -16.68 -0.88 0.52
C PHE A 13 -15.44 -1.31 1.29
N ALA A 14 -15.48 -1.23 2.63
CA ALA A 14 -14.42 -1.71 3.51
C ALA A 14 -14.18 -3.22 3.34
N PHE A 15 -15.23 -4.03 3.34
CA PHE A 15 -15.11 -5.47 3.09
C PHE A 15 -14.46 -5.76 1.73
N THR A 16 -14.93 -5.11 0.67
CA THR A 16 -14.42 -5.32 -0.69
C THR A 16 -12.96 -4.90 -0.82
N ILE A 17 -12.58 -3.73 -0.31
CA ILE A 17 -11.21 -3.25 -0.44
C ILE A 17 -10.21 -4.03 0.43
N ILE A 18 -10.61 -4.46 1.64
CA ILE A 18 -9.79 -5.33 2.50
C ILE A 18 -9.53 -6.68 1.83
N PHE A 19 -10.55 -7.27 1.20
CA PHE A 19 -10.36 -8.51 0.45
C PHE A 19 -9.50 -8.27 -0.79
N HIS A 20 -9.79 -7.21 -1.54
CA HIS A 20 -9.08 -6.89 -2.77
C HIS A 20 -7.59 -6.67 -2.52
N ILE A 21 -7.20 -5.81 -1.58
CA ILE A 21 -5.81 -5.36 -1.40
C ILE A 21 -4.81 -6.51 -1.15
N ILE A 22 -5.27 -7.64 -0.62
CA ILE A 22 -4.45 -8.84 -0.41
C ILE A 22 -3.82 -9.30 -1.73
N PHE A 23 -4.57 -9.25 -2.83
CA PHE A 23 -4.11 -9.81 -4.10
C PHE A 23 -3.14 -8.87 -4.85
N PRO A 24 -3.45 -7.59 -5.14
CA PRO A 24 -2.52 -6.68 -5.79
C PRO A 24 -1.23 -6.48 -5.01
N THR A 25 -1.29 -6.36 -3.68
CA THR A 25 -0.09 -6.21 -2.84
C THR A 25 0.84 -7.41 -3.02
N PHE A 26 0.27 -8.61 -3.09
CA PHE A 26 1.05 -9.83 -3.30
C PHE A 26 1.53 -9.96 -4.76
N THR A 27 0.72 -9.64 -5.77
CA THR A 27 1.13 -9.76 -7.18
C THR A 27 2.17 -8.72 -7.58
N ILE A 28 2.11 -7.49 -7.06
CA ILE A 28 3.11 -6.43 -7.32
C ILE A 28 4.51 -6.88 -6.91
N GLY A 29 4.68 -7.45 -5.71
CA GLY A 29 5.98 -7.96 -5.29
C GLY A 29 6.36 -9.27 -5.97
N LEU A 30 5.38 -10.14 -6.24
CA LEU A 30 5.66 -11.47 -6.77
C LEU A 30 6.05 -11.42 -8.24
N SER A 31 5.46 -10.53 -9.03
CA SER A 31 5.87 -10.27 -10.41
C SER A 31 7.33 -9.81 -10.47
N ALA A 32 7.74 -8.88 -9.60
CA ALA A 32 9.11 -8.40 -9.50
C ALA A 32 10.08 -9.51 -9.07
N TYR A 33 9.68 -10.37 -8.14
CA TYR A 33 10.46 -11.52 -7.72
C TYR A 33 10.62 -12.56 -8.85
N ILE A 34 9.55 -12.89 -9.57
CA ILE A 34 9.59 -13.79 -10.73
C ILE A 34 10.48 -13.22 -11.84
N ALA A 35 10.34 -11.92 -12.16
CA ALA A 35 11.20 -11.25 -13.13
C ALA A 35 12.67 -11.34 -12.72
N THR A 36 12.98 -11.13 -11.44
CA THR A 36 14.34 -11.29 -10.89
C THR A 36 14.86 -12.71 -11.09
N LEU A 37 14.05 -13.74 -10.79
CA LEU A 37 14.42 -15.13 -11.00
C LEU A 37 14.68 -15.44 -12.48
N CYS A 38 13.85 -14.95 -13.40
CA CYS A 38 14.05 -15.13 -14.84
C CYS A 38 15.36 -14.46 -15.32
N VAL A 39 15.63 -13.23 -14.86
CA VAL A 39 16.90 -12.53 -15.15
C VAL A 39 18.10 -13.29 -14.60
N MET A 40 18.03 -13.79 -13.36
CA MET A 40 19.10 -14.58 -12.76
C MET A 40 19.32 -15.89 -13.50
N TRP A 41 18.26 -16.56 -13.92
CA TRP A 41 18.35 -17.77 -14.74
C TRP A 41 19.06 -17.47 -16.07
N MET A 42 18.64 -16.43 -16.79
CA MET A 42 19.29 -16.02 -18.04
C MET A 42 20.77 -15.67 -17.87
N ARG A 43 21.14 -15.00 -16.78
CA ARG A 43 22.53 -14.58 -16.53
C ARG A 43 23.43 -15.72 -16.07
N THR A 44 22.90 -16.66 -15.29
CA THR A 44 23.71 -17.68 -14.61
C THR A 44 23.58 -19.08 -15.21
N GLY A 45 22.57 -19.34 -16.02
CA GLY A 45 22.23 -20.67 -16.54
C GLY A 45 21.80 -21.68 -15.47
N ARG A 46 21.64 -21.27 -14.20
CA ARG A 46 21.31 -22.18 -13.10
C ARG A 46 19.83 -22.53 -13.11
N GLU A 47 19.51 -23.80 -13.32
CA GLU A 47 18.14 -24.29 -13.50
C GLU A 47 17.24 -24.05 -12.28
N ARG A 48 17.80 -23.99 -11.07
CA ARG A 48 17.03 -23.69 -9.85
C ARG A 48 16.22 -22.39 -9.93
N TYR A 49 16.74 -21.36 -10.60
CA TYR A 49 16.04 -20.08 -10.74
C TYR A 49 14.84 -20.21 -11.67
N ARG A 50 14.98 -21.00 -12.75
CA ARG A 50 13.87 -21.34 -13.66
C ARG A 50 12.80 -22.14 -12.94
N LEU A 51 13.17 -23.16 -12.15
CA LEU A 51 12.21 -23.96 -11.39
C LEU A 51 11.47 -23.13 -10.34
N LEU A 52 12.17 -22.24 -9.63
CA LEU A 52 11.53 -21.29 -8.72
C LEU A 52 10.59 -20.33 -9.47
N ALA A 53 10.99 -19.78 -10.60
CA ALA A 53 10.15 -18.91 -11.40
C ALA A 53 8.86 -19.64 -11.81
N GLN A 54 8.97 -20.87 -12.34
CA GLN A 54 7.82 -21.71 -12.68
C GLN A 54 6.88 -22.00 -11.51
N PHE A 55 7.45 -22.27 -10.32
CA PHE A 55 6.68 -22.50 -9.10
C PHE A 55 5.87 -21.25 -8.73
N TRP A 56 6.52 -20.09 -8.65
CA TRP A 56 5.88 -18.84 -8.26
C TRP A 56 4.93 -18.28 -9.32
N THR A 57 5.19 -18.50 -10.61
CA THR A 57 4.28 -18.14 -11.71
C THR A 57 2.89 -18.79 -11.55
N LYS A 58 2.81 -20.03 -11.05
CA LYS A 58 1.52 -20.70 -10.81
C LYS A 58 0.72 -20.02 -9.70
N ILE A 59 1.41 -19.69 -8.60
CA ILE A 59 0.81 -19.00 -7.46
C ILE A 59 0.37 -17.59 -7.86
N PHE A 60 1.24 -16.89 -8.59
CA PHE A 60 0.95 -15.58 -9.16
C PHE A 60 -0.34 -15.60 -9.99
N ALA A 61 -0.51 -16.59 -10.87
CA ALA A 61 -1.69 -16.67 -11.74
C ALA A 61 -3.01 -16.74 -10.95
N VAL A 62 -3.04 -17.52 -9.86
CA VAL A 62 -4.22 -17.66 -9.01
C VAL A 62 -4.52 -16.36 -8.28
N SER A 63 -3.51 -15.75 -7.65
CA SER A 63 -3.66 -14.47 -6.95
C SER A 63 -4.06 -13.35 -7.91
N PHE A 64 -3.48 -13.32 -9.11
CA PHE A 64 -3.80 -12.33 -10.13
C PHE A 64 -5.27 -12.44 -10.57
N ALA A 65 -5.75 -13.66 -10.85
CA ALA A 65 -7.15 -13.87 -11.21
C ALA A 65 -8.12 -13.38 -10.12
N LEU A 66 -7.82 -13.67 -8.85
CA LEU A 66 -8.62 -13.19 -7.71
C LEU A 66 -8.55 -11.66 -7.57
N GLY A 67 -7.39 -11.06 -7.84
CA GLY A 67 -7.21 -9.62 -7.92
C GLY A 67 -8.09 -8.97 -8.99
N VAL A 68 -8.11 -9.53 -10.21
CA VAL A 68 -8.98 -9.04 -11.30
C VAL A 68 -10.45 -9.09 -10.88
N VAL A 69 -10.93 -10.23 -10.39
CA VAL A 69 -12.35 -10.41 -10.03
C VAL A 69 -12.77 -9.44 -8.93
N SER A 70 -11.96 -9.31 -7.87
CA SER A 70 -12.25 -8.39 -6.77
C SER A 70 -12.13 -6.91 -7.18
N GLY A 71 -11.19 -6.57 -8.08
CA GLY A 71 -11.00 -5.21 -8.59
C GLY A 71 -12.17 -4.73 -9.46
N VAL A 72 -12.74 -5.63 -10.28
CA VAL A 72 -13.97 -5.34 -11.05
C VAL A 72 -15.13 -4.99 -10.11
N VAL A 73 -15.32 -5.74 -9.02
CA VAL A 73 -16.38 -5.42 -8.04
C VAL A 73 -16.14 -4.05 -7.41
N LEU A 74 -14.90 -3.74 -7.03
CA LEU A 74 -14.53 -2.45 -6.42
C LEU A 74 -14.78 -1.28 -7.38
N SER A 75 -14.46 -1.41 -8.67
CA SER A 75 -14.63 -0.34 -9.64
C SER A 75 -16.10 0.05 -9.84
N TYR A 76 -17.00 -0.94 -9.87
CA TYR A 76 -18.45 -0.68 -9.93
C TYR A 76 -19.01 -0.03 -8.66
N GLN A 77 -18.44 -0.33 -7.48
CA GLN A 77 -18.91 0.25 -6.21
C GLN A 77 -18.77 1.77 -6.16
N PHE A 78 -17.79 2.37 -6.85
CA PHE A 78 -17.72 3.83 -6.97
C PHE A 78 -19.01 4.40 -7.58
N GLY A 79 -19.51 3.79 -8.66
CA GLY A 79 -20.74 4.25 -9.31
C GLY A 79 -22.02 3.89 -8.54
N THR A 80 -22.14 2.65 -8.07
CA THR A 80 -23.39 2.17 -7.45
C THR A 80 -23.63 2.75 -6.06
N ASN A 81 -22.57 2.86 -5.24
CA ASN A 81 -22.70 3.23 -3.83
C ASN A 81 -22.26 4.67 -3.56
N TRP A 82 -21.46 5.26 -4.44
CA TRP A 82 -20.88 6.60 -4.27
C TRP A 82 -21.18 7.50 -5.47
N SER A 83 -22.40 7.45 -5.99
CA SER A 83 -22.80 8.15 -7.23
C SER A 83 -22.53 9.66 -7.22
N ARG A 84 -22.82 10.36 -6.10
CA ARG A 84 -22.52 11.80 -5.98
C ARG A 84 -21.02 12.07 -5.97
N PHE A 85 -20.21 11.22 -5.34
CA PHE A 85 -18.76 11.31 -5.43
C PHE A 85 -18.31 11.15 -6.89
N SER A 86 -18.81 10.14 -7.61
CA SER A 86 -18.48 9.94 -9.03
C SER A 86 -18.88 11.12 -9.91
N VAL A 87 -20.01 11.78 -9.66
CA VAL A 87 -20.41 12.99 -10.40
C VAL A 87 -19.46 14.15 -10.10
N VAL A 88 -19.12 14.36 -8.83
CA VAL A 88 -18.33 15.52 -8.40
C VAL A 88 -16.88 15.42 -8.85
N VAL A 89 -16.22 14.27 -8.68
CA VAL A 89 -14.78 14.13 -8.94
C VAL A 89 -14.43 13.30 -10.17
N GLY A 90 -15.44 12.83 -10.91
CA GLY A 90 -15.28 11.91 -12.04
C GLY A 90 -14.36 12.43 -13.15
N ASN A 91 -14.37 13.74 -13.43
CA ASN A 91 -13.51 14.32 -14.47
C ASN A 91 -12.02 14.29 -14.09
N VAL A 92 -11.69 14.14 -12.81
CA VAL A 92 -10.30 14.07 -12.32
C VAL A 92 -9.89 12.63 -12.06
N ILE A 93 -10.68 11.90 -11.26
CA ILE A 93 -10.35 10.53 -10.84
C ILE A 93 -10.59 9.50 -11.95
N GLY A 94 -11.65 9.68 -12.73
CA GLY A 94 -12.05 8.74 -13.79
C GLY A 94 -10.92 8.45 -14.78
N PRO A 95 -10.24 9.47 -15.34
CA PRO A 95 -9.10 9.25 -16.22
C PRO A 95 -7.94 8.48 -15.58
N MET A 96 -7.59 8.75 -14.31
CA MET A 96 -6.51 8.01 -13.62
C MET A 96 -6.84 6.52 -13.45
N ILE A 97 -8.08 6.20 -13.03
CA ILE A 97 -8.56 4.80 -12.96
C ILE A 97 -8.64 4.19 -14.38
N GLY A 98 -9.02 4.97 -15.39
CA GLY A 98 -9.00 4.53 -16.78
C GLY A 98 -7.61 4.17 -17.28
N TYR A 99 -6.59 4.96 -16.96
CA TYR A 99 -5.20 4.68 -17.32
C TYR A 99 -4.63 3.44 -16.63
N GLU A 100 -5.05 3.16 -15.39
CA GLU A 100 -4.74 1.90 -14.73
C GLU A 100 -5.16 0.71 -15.62
N VAL A 101 -6.41 0.71 -16.10
CA VAL A 101 -6.91 -0.37 -16.96
C VAL A 101 -6.21 -0.37 -18.32
N LEU A 102 -6.12 0.78 -18.98
CA LEU A 102 -5.62 0.84 -20.36
C LEU A 102 -4.13 0.55 -20.50
N VAL A 103 -3.32 1.01 -19.55
CA VAL A 103 -1.85 0.90 -19.65
C VAL A 103 -1.34 -0.32 -18.89
N ALA A 104 -1.77 -0.50 -17.63
CA ALA A 104 -1.20 -1.55 -16.79
C ALA A 104 -1.83 -2.91 -17.09
N PHE A 105 -3.17 -3.01 -17.09
CA PHE A 105 -3.83 -4.29 -17.30
C PHE A 105 -3.63 -4.85 -18.71
N PHE A 106 -3.66 -4.02 -19.76
CA PHE A 106 -3.40 -4.52 -21.12
C PHE A 106 -1.96 -4.98 -21.30
N LEU A 107 -0.98 -4.21 -20.77
CA LEU A 107 0.42 -4.61 -20.80
C LEU A 107 0.62 -5.94 -20.06
N GLU A 108 0.07 -6.04 -18.86
CA GLU A 108 0.13 -7.25 -18.05
C GLU A 108 -0.55 -8.42 -18.74
N ALA A 109 -1.82 -8.30 -19.17
CA ALA A 109 -2.57 -9.38 -19.79
C ALA A 109 -1.88 -9.92 -21.06
N THR A 110 -1.27 -9.04 -21.85
CA THR A 110 -0.55 -9.43 -23.08
C THR A 110 0.68 -10.29 -22.75
N PHE A 111 1.54 -9.82 -21.84
CA PHE A 111 2.78 -10.53 -21.51
C PHE A 111 2.58 -11.67 -20.50
N LEU A 112 1.50 -11.66 -19.72
CA LEU A 112 1.15 -12.71 -18.79
C LEU A 112 0.88 -14.02 -19.53
N GLY A 113 0.22 -13.99 -20.68
CA GLY A 113 0.02 -15.18 -21.52
C GLY A 113 1.34 -15.86 -21.88
N VAL A 114 2.36 -15.06 -22.24
CA VAL A 114 3.72 -15.56 -22.52
C VAL A 114 4.39 -16.05 -21.23
N MET A 115 4.26 -15.34 -20.12
CA MET A 115 4.84 -15.75 -18.83
C MET A 115 4.30 -17.11 -18.37
N LEU A 116 3.00 -17.35 -18.53
CA LEU A 116 2.31 -18.59 -18.12
C LEU A 116 2.60 -19.76 -19.07
N PHE A 117 2.51 -19.54 -20.38
CA PHE A 117 2.47 -20.63 -21.36
C PHE A 117 3.69 -20.69 -22.30
N GLY A 118 4.60 -19.74 -22.18
CA GLY A 118 5.72 -19.53 -23.10
C GLY A 118 6.99 -20.35 -22.81
N TRP A 119 7.11 -21.00 -21.65
CA TRP A 119 8.35 -21.67 -21.21
C TRP A 119 9.01 -22.61 -22.24
N ASN A 120 8.23 -23.28 -23.08
CA ASN A 120 8.71 -24.19 -24.14
C ASN A 120 8.23 -23.75 -25.54
N ARG A 121 7.74 -22.51 -25.69
CA ARG A 121 7.16 -21.98 -26.93
C ARG A 121 7.85 -20.71 -27.43
N VAL A 122 8.51 -19.97 -26.55
CA VAL A 122 9.26 -18.77 -26.90
C VAL A 122 10.73 -18.91 -26.46
N PRO A 123 11.66 -18.19 -27.09
CA PRO A 123 13.05 -18.20 -26.64
C PRO A 123 13.18 -17.64 -25.20
N PRO A 124 14.19 -18.07 -24.43
CA PRO A 124 14.40 -17.66 -23.04
C PRO A 124 14.41 -16.15 -22.79
N TRP A 125 14.96 -15.38 -23.74
CA TRP A 125 15.02 -13.91 -23.63
C TRP A 125 13.63 -13.28 -23.71
N LEU A 126 12.74 -13.82 -24.55
CA LEU A 126 11.38 -13.30 -24.71
C LEU A 126 10.52 -13.67 -23.51
N HIS A 127 10.71 -14.87 -22.94
CA HIS A 127 10.05 -15.25 -21.68
C HIS A 127 10.46 -14.31 -20.53
N THR A 128 11.76 -14.03 -20.40
CA THR A 128 12.28 -13.12 -19.37
C THR A 128 11.80 -11.68 -19.59
N LEU A 129 11.80 -11.19 -20.82
CA LEU A 129 11.22 -9.89 -21.17
C LEU A 129 9.74 -9.81 -20.77
N SER A 130 8.98 -10.88 -21.01
CA SER A 130 7.56 -10.95 -20.63
C SER A 130 7.39 -10.85 -19.11
N ALA A 131 8.21 -11.55 -18.33
CA ALA A 131 8.17 -11.44 -16.86
C ALA A 131 8.50 -10.02 -16.38
N ILE A 132 9.47 -9.34 -17.01
CA ILE A 132 9.80 -7.93 -16.71
C ILE A 132 8.64 -7.01 -17.08
N ALA A 133 8.01 -7.21 -18.25
CA ALA A 133 6.88 -6.40 -18.68
C ALA A 133 5.67 -6.56 -17.75
N VAL A 134 5.40 -7.78 -17.27
CA VAL A 134 4.38 -8.04 -16.23
C VAL A 134 4.73 -7.28 -14.94
N ALA A 135 5.98 -7.35 -14.47
CA ALA A 135 6.40 -6.61 -13.28
C ALA A 135 6.22 -5.09 -13.42
N ILE A 136 6.62 -4.52 -14.56
CA ILE A 136 6.42 -3.10 -14.88
C ILE A 136 4.92 -2.76 -14.94
N GLY A 137 4.11 -3.62 -15.58
CA GLY A 137 2.65 -3.46 -15.64
C GLY A 137 2.04 -3.37 -14.25
N THR A 138 2.36 -4.32 -13.36
CA THR A 138 1.86 -4.29 -11.97
C THR A 138 2.29 -3.04 -11.20
N ALA A 139 3.52 -2.55 -11.42
CA ALA A 139 3.99 -1.31 -10.81
C ALA A 139 3.28 -0.06 -11.37
N LEU A 140 2.97 -0.03 -12.67
CA LEU A 140 2.18 1.03 -13.30
C LEU A 140 0.73 1.03 -12.83
N SER A 141 0.14 -0.14 -12.52
CA SER A 141 -1.18 -0.19 -11.89
C SER A 141 -1.15 0.49 -10.52
N ALA A 142 -0.16 0.14 -9.68
CA ALA A 142 0.05 0.78 -8.38
C ALA A 142 0.22 2.31 -8.52
N PHE A 143 0.97 2.76 -9.52
CA PHE A 143 1.15 4.19 -9.82
C PHE A 143 -0.20 4.90 -10.03
N TRP A 144 -1.03 4.41 -10.95
CA TRP A 144 -2.28 5.10 -11.31
C TRP A 144 -3.31 5.08 -10.20
N ILE A 145 -3.49 3.94 -9.53
CA ILE A 145 -4.48 3.82 -8.45
C ILE A 145 -4.06 4.64 -7.23
N LEU A 146 -2.76 4.69 -6.90
CA LEU A 146 -2.27 5.50 -5.80
C LEU A 146 -2.26 6.98 -6.15
N SER A 147 -2.06 7.36 -7.41
CA SER A 147 -2.25 8.74 -7.86
C SER A 147 -3.67 9.20 -7.55
N ALA A 148 -4.68 8.39 -7.92
CA ALA A 148 -6.08 8.66 -7.61
C ALA A 148 -6.35 8.72 -6.10
N ASN A 149 -5.87 7.74 -5.32
CA ASN A 149 -6.05 7.74 -3.87
C ASN A 149 -5.38 8.92 -3.18
N SER A 150 -4.19 9.33 -3.64
CA SER A 150 -3.44 10.45 -3.09
C SER A 150 -4.12 11.77 -3.41
N TRP A 151 -4.68 11.91 -4.61
CA TRP A 151 -5.46 13.09 -4.98
C TRP A 151 -6.70 13.25 -4.10
N MET A 152 -7.37 12.16 -3.72
CA MET A 152 -8.48 12.20 -2.76
C MET A 152 -8.08 12.73 -1.36
N GLN A 153 -6.79 12.74 -1.05
CA GLN A 153 -6.24 13.10 0.27
C GLN A 153 -5.66 14.52 0.25
N THR A 154 -4.94 14.85 -0.82
CA THR A 154 -4.36 16.18 -1.05
C THR A 154 -4.72 16.65 -2.47
N PRO A 155 -5.98 17.07 -2.72
CA PRO A 155 -6.42 17.50 -4.04
C PRO A 155 -5.61 18.69 -4.55
N ALA A 156 -5.14 18.63 -5.79
CA ALA A 156 -4.38 19.69 -6.45
C ALA A 156 -4.68 19.71 -7.95
N GLY A 157 -4.35 20.83 -8.62
CA GLY A 157 -4.47 20.96 -10.08
C GLY A 157 -5.91 20.89 -10.62
N TYR A 158 -6.91 21.27 -9.82
CA TYR A 158 -8.32 21.26 -10.21
C TYR A 158 -9.02 22.57 -9.85
N GLU A 159 -10.17 22.82 -10.48
CA GLU A 159 -11.10 23.86 -10.08
C GLU A 159 -12.53 23.33 -9.96
N MET A 160 -13.33 23.99 -9.13
CA MET A 160 -14.74 23.65 -8.96
C MET A 160 -15.61 24.53 -9.85
N ARG A 161 -16.34 23.92 -10.78
CA ARG A 161 -17.37 24.57 -11.60
C ARG A 161 -18.71 23.93 -11.27
N ASP A 162 -19.66 24.73 -10.76
CA ASP A 162 -21.00 24.27 -10.39
C ASP A 162 -21.02 23.04 -9.46
N GLY A 163 -20.06 22.97 -8.53
CA GLY A 163 -19.93 21.85 -7.60
C GLY A 163 -19.31 20.58 -8.19
N ILE A 164 -18.75 20.65 -9.39
CA ILE A 164 -18.03 19.57 -10.07
C ILE A 164 -16.55 19.95 -10.23
N ALA A 165 -15.64 19.03 -9.93
CA ALA A 165 -14.21 19.21 -10.09
C ALA A 165 -13.81 19.01 -11.56
N TYR A 166 -13.01 19.94 -12.09
CA TYR A 166 -12.41 19.85 -13.42
C TYR A 166 -10.89 19.99 -13.31
N PRO A 167 -10.10 19.13 -13.99
CA PRO A 167 -8.65 19.25 -13.97
C PRO A 167 -8.22 20.49 -14.78
N VAL A 168 -7.32 21.28 -14.20
CA VAL A 168 -6.66 22.43 -14.85
C VAL A 168 -5.16 22.21 -15.04
N ASP A 169 -4.56 21.33 -14.24
CA ASP A 169 -3.16 20.91 -14.36
C ASP A 169 -3.03 19.41 -14.03
N TRP A 170 -2.82 18.60 -15.06
CA TRP A 170 -2.68 17.15 -14.90
C TRP A 170 -1.42 16.72 -14.16
N LEU A 171 -0.32 17.47 -14.25
CA LEU A 171 0.90 17.14 -13.52
C LEU A 171 0.68 17.35 -12.03
N ALA A 172 0.02 18.45 -11.63
CA ALA A 172 -0.33 18.69 -10.23
C ALA A 172 -1.39 17.70 -9.71
N VAL A 173 -2.32 17.25 -10.55
CA VAL A 173 -3.30 16.20 -10.20
C VAL A 173 -2.59 14.87 -9.91
N VAL A 174 -1.72 14.43 -10.83
CA VAL A 174 -1.04 13.13 -10.74
C VAL A 174 0.01 13.14 -9.64
N PHE A 175 0.91 14.14 -9.67
CA PHE A 175 1.98 14.31 -8.68
C PHE A 175 1.57 15.24 -7.54
N ASN A 176 0.38 15.00 -7.00
CA ASN A 176 -0.12 15.74 -5.84
C ASN A 176 0.78 15.52 -4.59
N PRO A 177 0.71 16.40 -3.57
CA PRO A 177 1.71 16.44 -2.51
C PRO A 177 1.92 15.14 -1.73
N SER A 178 0.90 14.29 -1.60
CA SER A 178 1.01 13.02 -0.88
C SER A 178 1.38 11.82 -1.76
N PHE A 179 1.33 11.96 -3.10
CA PHE A 179 1.51 10.86 -4.04
C PHE A 179 2.88 10.17 -3.96
N PRO A 180 4.03 10.88 -4.03
CA PRO A 180 5.33 10.23 -4.04
C PRO A 180 5.58 9.36 -2.80
N TYR A 181 5.16 9.86 -1.63
CA TYR A 181 5.29 9.16 -0.35
C TYR A 181 4.38 7.93 -0.28
N ARG A 182 3.12 8.05 -0.70
CA ARG A 182 2.17 6.91 -0.72
C ARG A 182 2.60 5.83 -1.70
N LEU A 183 3.06 6.22 -2.90
CA LEU A 183 3.58 5.29 -3.89
C LEU A 183 4.79 4.54 -3.36
N ALA A 184 5.78 5.27 -2.85
CA ALA A 184 6.98 4.67 -2.29
C ALA A 184 6.62 3.69 -1.15
N HIS A 185 5.82 4.15 -0.17
CA HIS A 185 5.47 3.35 1.01
C HIS A 185 4.68 2.09 0.66
N MET A 186 3.73 2.18 -0.29
CA MET A 186 2.91 1.04 -0.70
C MET A 186 3.70 0.02 -1.52
N VAL A 187 4.53 0.47 -2.47
CA VAL A 187 5.34 -0.43 -3.30
C VAL A 187 6.38 -1.16 -2.47
N THR A 188 7.08 -0.48 -1.56
CA THR A 188 8.03 -1.13 -0.67
C THR A 188 7.33 -2.08 0.31
N ALA A 189 6.11 -1.76 0.77
CA ALA A 189 5.31 -2.67 1.60
C ALA A 189 4.89 -3.93 0.83
N ALA A 190 4.50 -3.79 -0.45
CA ALA A 190 4.19 -4.93 -1.32
C ALA A 190 5.40 -5.84 -1.53
N TYR A 191 6.58 -5.25 -1.75
CA TYR A 191 7.82 -6.01 -1.91
C TYR A 191 8.24 -6.71 -0.62
N LEU A 192 8.08 -6.05 0.53
CA LEU A 192 8.32 -6.68 1.83
C LEU A 192 7.35 -7.82 2.11
N THR A 193 6.06 -7.64 1.82
CA THR A 193 5.04 -8.67 1.96
C THR A 193 5.45 -9.94 1.22
N VAL A 194 5.85 -9.80 -0.04
CA VAL A 194 6.31 -10.93 -0.85
C VAL A 194 7.61 -11.51 -0.35
N SER A 195 8.55 -10.68 0.09
CA SER A 195 9.79 -11.14 0.69
C SER A 195 9.52 -12.09 1.87
N PHE A 196 8.64 -11.70 2.79
CA PHE A 196 8.29 -12.54 3.95
C PHE A 196 7.48 -13.79 3.57
N VAL A 197 6.62 -13.72 2.55
CA VAL A 197 5.94 -14.92 2.03
C VAL A 197 6.94 -15.90 1.40
N VAL A 198 7.88 -15.41 0.59
CA VAL A 198 8.95 -16.22 -0.01
C VAL A 198 9.85 -16.80 1.08
N LEU A 199 10.18 -16.01 2.11
CA LEU A 199 10.92 -16.46 3.29
C LEU A 199 10.20 -17.61 4.00
N ALA A 200 8.91 -17.45 4.30
CA ALA A 200 8.11 -18.45 4.98
C ALA A 200 8.05 -19.77 4.19
N VAL A 201 7.79 -19.71 2.88
CA VAL A 201 7.77 -20.88 2.00
C VAL A 201 9.15 -21.54 1.93
N GLY A 202 10.21 -20.74 1.75
CA GLY A 202 11.59 -21.22 1.72
C GLY A 202 12.00 -21.90 3.03
N ALA A 203 11.74 -21.25 4.16
CA ALA A 203 12.03 -21.77 5.49
C ALA A 203 11.28 -23.08 5.75
N ARG A 204 10.01 -23.19 5.33
CA ARG A 204 9.22 -24.42 5.45
C ARG A 204 9.89 -25.60 4.74
N TYR A 205 10.40 -25.41 3.52
CA TYR A 205 11.12 -26.44 2.78
C TYR A 205 12.46 -26.81 3.44
N VAL A 206 13.22 -25.80 3.90
CA VAL A 206 14.48 -26.05 4.60
C VAL A 206 14.26 -26.84 5.89
N LEU A 207 13.30 -26.44 6.73
CA LEU A 207 12.97 -27.13 7.98
C LEU A 207 12.46 -28.55 7.75
N ALA A 208 11.77 -28.79 6.64
CA ALA A 208 11.29 -30.12 6.27
C ALA A 208 12.39 -31.02 5.66
N GLY A 209 13.60 -30.51 5.43
CA GLY A 209 14.66 -31.26 4.74
C GLY A 209 14.36 -31.54 3.26
N ARG A 210 13.41 -30.83 2.65
CA ARG A 210 12.93 -31.07 1.27
C ARG A 210 13.34 -29.93 0.35
N HIS A 211 13.73 -30.25 -0.89
CA HIS A 211 14.14 -29.25 -1.89
C HIS A 211 15.14 -28.20 -1.35
N LEU A 212 16.12 -28.65 -0.55
CA LEU A 212 17.00 -27.80 0.24
C LEU A 212 17.67 -26.66 -0.54
N GLU A 213 18.11 -26.92 -1.77
CA GLU A 213 18.73 -25.88 -2.59
C GLU A 213 17.77 -24.74 -2.97
N HIS A 214 16.52 -25.09 -3.31
CA HIS A 214 15.47 -24.13 -3.67
C HIS A 214 15.01 -23.36 -2.42
N GLY A 215 14.80 -24.08 -1.31
CA GLY A 215 14.48 -23.50 0.00
C GLY A 215 15.53 -22.50 0.45
N ARG A 216 16.82 -22.87 0.41
CA ARG A 216 17.93 -21.98 0.77
C ARG A 216 18.04 -20.77 -0.16
N THR A 217 17.76 -20.93 -1.44
CA THR A 217 17.76 -19.81 -2.40
C THR A 217 16.66 -18.80 -2.04
N MET A 218 15.43 -19.26 -1.79
CA MET A 218 14.32 -18.40 -1.36
C MET A 218 14.64 -17.67 -0.05
N VAL A 219 15.12 -18.39 0.97
CA VAL A 219 15.49 -17.79 2.25
C VAL A 219 16.56 -16.71 2.08
N ARG A 220 17.64 -16.99 1.33
CA ARG A 220 18.73 -16.03 1.13
C ARG A 220 18.29 -14.78 0.38
N MET A 221 17.51 -14.95 -0.69
CA MET A 221 17.00 -13.81 -1.46
C MET A 221 16.04 -12.96 -0.62
N ALA A 222 15.13 -13.59 0.11
CA ALA A 222 14.15 -12.89 0.95
C ALA A 222 14.81 -12.14 2.11
N VAL A 223 15.67 -12.81 2.90
CA VAL A 223 16.38 -12.17 4.02
C VAL A 223 17.27 -11.03 3.51
N GLY A 224 18.04 -11.27 2.44
CA GLY A 224 18.92 -10.24 1.88
C GLY A 224 18.15 -9.00 1.39
N PHE A 225 16.97 -9.21 0.80
CA PHE A 225 16.11 -8.10 0.37
C PHE A 225 15.44 -7.40 1.55
N ALA A 226 14.88 -8.15 2.52
CA ALA A 226 14.24 -7.60 3.71
C ALA A 226 15.21 -6.76 4.56
N ALA A 227 16.47 -7.18 4.68
CA ALA A 227 17.50 -6.45 5.41
C ALA A 227 17.75 -5.03 4.88
N ILE A 228 17.43 -4.76 3.61
CA ILE A 228 17.55 -3.45 2.98
C ILE A 228 16.20 -2.73 2.98
N VAL A 229 15.14 -3.41 2.55
CA VAL A 229 13.85 -2.77 2.31
C VAL A 229 13.07 -2.50 3.60
N ALA A 230 13.25 -3.29 4.66
CA ALA A 230 12.54 -3.06 5.93
C ALA A 230 13.00 -1.77 6.63
N PRO A 231 14.32 -1.49 6.77
CA PRO A 231 14.77 -0.18 7.25
C PRO A 231 14.37 0.98 6.32
N LEU A 232 14.41 0.76 5.00
CA LEU A 232 13.96 1.76 4.04
C LEU A 232 12.46 2.08 4.16
N GLN A 233 11.62 1.06 4.41
CA GLN A 233 10.19 1.22 4.67
C GLN A 233 9.94 2.12 5.88
N LEU A 234 10.72 1.94 6.95
CA LEU A 234 10.62 2.77 8.16
C LEU A 234 10.93 4.23 7.83
N PHE A 235 12.02 4.49 7.12
CA PHE A 235 12.39 5.85 6.69
C PHE A 235 11.33 6.47 5.78
N ILE A 236 10.82 5.74 4.77
CA ILE A 236 9.75 6.22 3.90
C ILE A 236 8.47 6.50 4.71
N GLY A 237 8.17 5.65 5.70
CA GLY A 237 7.03 5.82 6.59
C GLY A 237 7.10 7.08 7.43
N ASP A 238 8.27 7.37 7.99
CA ASP A 238 8.54 8.63 8.71
C ASP A 238 8.31 9.85 7.80
N GLN A 239 8.91 9.87 6.61
CA GLN A 239 8.74 10.95 5.64
C GLN A 239 7.26 11.11 5.21
N HIS A 240 6.54 10.01 5.08
CA HIS A 240 5.11 10.05 4.81
C HIS A 240 4.30 10.62 5.99
N GLY A 241 4.70 10.30 7.23
CA GLY A 241 4.15 10.87 8.45
C GLY A 241 4.30 12.39 8.50
N LEU A 242 5.50 12.90 8.21
CA LEU A 242 5.79 14.34 8.15
C LEU A 242 4.98 15.05 7.05
N ASN A 243 4.86 14.45 5.87
CA ASN A 243 4.00 14.98 4.80
C ASN A 243 2.53 15.03 5.22
N THR A 244 2.06 14.00 5.93
CA THR A 244 0.70 13.93 6.47
C THR A 244 0.49 14.96 7.56
N LEU A 245 1.49 15.23 8.41
CA LEU A 245 1.42 16.30 9.40
C LEU A 245 1.22 17.67 8.74
N ALA A 246 1.94 17.93 7.64
CA ALA A 246 1.84 19.21 6.92
C ALA A 246 0.48 19.44 6.25
N HIS A 247 -0.15 18.39 5.71
CA HIS A 247 -1.39 18.53 4.91
C HIS A 247 -2.67 18.06 5.62
N GLN A 248 -2.55 17.14 6.58
CA GLN A 248 -3.65 16.49 7.27
C GLN A 248 -3.31 16.26 8.76
N PRO A 249 -2.99 17.32 9.55
CA PRO A 249 -2.47 17.18 10.91
C PRO A 249 -3.43 16.44 11.85
N LEU A 250 -4.75 16.58 11.67
CA LEU A 250 -5.75 15.86 12.48
C LEU A 250 -5.66 14.34 12.33
N LYS A 251 -5.17 13.84 11.18
CA LYS A 251 -4.95 12.41 10.97
C LYS A 251 -3.78 11.91 11.82
N ILE A 252 -2.69 12.68 11.89
CA ILE A 252 -1.57 12.40 12.79
C ILE A 252 -2.01 12.49 14.25
N ALA A 253 -2.77 13.52 14.60
CA ALA A 253 -3.32 13.66 15.96
C ALA A 253 -4.19 12.46 16.36
N ALA A 254 -5.01 11.91 15.44
CA ALA A 254 -5.79 10.71 15.70
C ALA A 254 -4.93 9.44 15.81
N ILE A 255 -3.91 9.30 14.97
CA ILE A 255 -2.96 8.18 15.01
C ILE A 255 -2.20 8.14 16.35
N GLU A 256 -1.79 9.30 16.85
CA GLU A 256 -1.08 9.44 18.12
C GLU A 256 -2.02 9.55 19.34
N ALA A 257 -3.34 9.65 19.12
CA ALA A 257 -4.32 10.07 20.13
C ALA A 257 -3.86 11.34 20.90
N HIS A 258 -3.34 12.31 20.16
CA HIS A 258 -2.85 13.57 20.67
C HIS A 258 -4.00 14.58 20.75
N TRP A 259 -4.44 14.86 21.97
CA TRP A 259 -5.62 15.68 22.22
C TRP A 259 -5.32 17.18 22.27
N ASP A 260 -4.30 17.56 23.03
CA ASP A 260 -3.94 18.94 23.32
C ASP A 260 -2.65 19.32 22.59
N GLY A 261 -2.72 20.30 21.69
CA GLY A 261 -1.59 20.76 20.87
C GLY A 261 -0.74 21.86 21.51
N ASP A 262 -1.13 22.35 22.69
CA ASP A 262 -0.40 23.42 23.40
C ASP A 262 0.77 22.88 24.24
N VAL A 263 0.92 21.56 24.32
CA VAL A 263 1.99 20.86 25.04
C VAL A 263 2.77 19.92 24.11
N PRO A 264 4.06 19.68 24.38
CA PRO A 264 4.84 18.69 23.64
C PRO A 264 4.14 17.32 23.62
N GLY A 265 4.03 16.73 22.43
CA GLY A 265 3.37 15.46 22.20
C GLY A 265 4.19 14.29 22.73
N GLU A 266 3.56 13.46 23.55
CA GLU A 266 4.10 12.18 23.98
C GLU A 266 3.96 11.12 22.89
N LEU A 267 4.94 10.22 22.74
CA LEU A 267 4.78 9.04 21.90
C LEU A 267 3.97 8.01 22.69
N VAL A 268 2.73 7.77 22.27
CA VAL A 268 1.82 6.86 22.98
C VAL A 268 2.07 5.42 22.52
N LEU A 269 2.72 4.58 23.31
CA LEU A 269 2.94 3.18 22.94
C LEU A 269 1.65 2.36 23.04
N PHE A 270 0.84 2.64 24.06
CA PHE A 270 -0.46 2.05 24.27
C PHE A 270 -1.38 3.03 24.99
N ALA A 271 -2.67 3.03 24.64
CA ALA A 271 -3.73 3.71 25.38
C ALA A 271 -5.08 3.18 24.92
N TRP A 272 -6.13 3.50 25.69
CA TRP A 272 -7.50 3.48 25.23
C TRP A 272 -7.97 4.93 25.01
N PRO A 273 -8.01 5.42 23.75
CA PRO A 273 -8.48 6.77 23.47
C PRO A 273 -9.97 6.91 23.76
N ASP A 274 -10.34 7.91 24.56
CA ASP A 274 -11.72 8.19 24.93
C ASP A 274 -12.14 9.56 24.38
N GLU A 275 -12.94 9.53 23.31
CA GLU A 275 -13.45 10.72 22.62
C GLU A 275 -14.43 11.54 23.47
N ALA A 276 -15.10 10.94 24.47
CA ALA A 276 -16.06 11.65 25.33
C ALA A 276 -15.36 12.47 26.42
N THR A 277 -14.24 11.95 26.94
CA THR A 277 -13.41 12.65 27.94
C THR A 277 -12.24 13.41 27.33
N GLU A 278 -12.05 13.31 26.01
CA GLU A 278 -10.93 13.88 25.25
C GLU A 278 -9.57 13.56 25.90
N SER A 279 -9.40 12.29 26.28
CA SER A 279 -8.24 11.82 27.04
C SER A 279 -7.86 10.38 26.71
N ASN A 280 -6.66 9.97 27.11
CA ASN A 280 -6.14 8.63 26.92
C ASN A 280 -6.15 7.86 28.25
N ARG A 281 -6.92 6.77 28.31
CA ARG A 281 -6.94 5.88 29.49
C ARG A 281 -5.85 4.83 29.38
N PHE A 282 -5.30 4.40 30.52
CA PHE A 282 -4.27 3.35 30.60
C PHE A 282 -3.04 3.63 29.74
N ALA A 283 -2.67 4.91 29.60
CA ALA A 283 -1.64 5.32 28.68
C ALA A 283 -0.25 4.86 29.13
N VAL A 284 0.50 4.27 28.21
CA VAL A 284 1.94 3.99 28.31
C VAL A 284 2.61 4.87 27.27
N THR A 285 3.37 5.85 27.71
CA THR A 285 3.89 6.90 26.84
C THR A 285 5.39 7.11 27.04
N ILE A 286 6.05 7.65 26.01
CA ILE A 286 7.40 8.19 26.09
C ILE A 286 7.28 9.71 26.03
N PRO A 287 7.62 10.43 27.11
CA PRO A 287 7.56 11.90 27.14
C PRO A 287 8.32 12.51 25.96
N HIS A 288 7.75 13.53 25.32
CA HIS A 288 8.31 14.24 24.16
C HIS A 288 8.57 13.38 22.91
N GLY A 289 8.26 12.09 22.92
CA GLY A 289 8.61 11.18 21.84
C GLY A 289 7.94 11.54 20.51
N ALA A 290 6.65 11.90 20.51
CA ALA A 290 5.94 12.28 19.29
C ALA A 290 6.42 13.64 18.78
N SER A 291 6.69 14.61 19.67
CA SER A 291 7.32 15.88 19.29
C SER A 291 8.66 15.65 18.60
N LEU A 292 9.54 14.81 19.17
CA LEU A 292 10.84 14.52 18.59
C LEU A 292 10.73 13.88 17.19
N LEU A 293 9.79 12.96 17.00
CA LEU A 293 9.59 12.28 15.71
C LEU A 293 8.94 13.20 14.66
N LEU A 294 7.90 13.94 15.03
CA LEU A 294 7.05 14.67 14.08
C LEU A 294 7.55 16.08 13.79
N THR A 295 8.33 16.66 14.70
CA THR A 295 8.84 18.04 14.57
C THR A 295 10.36 18.12 14.57
N HIS A 296 11.06 17.03 14.85
CA HIS A 296 12.52 17.00 15.07
C HIS A 296 13.00 17.96 16.15
N SER A 297 12.14 18.29 17.12
CA SER A 297 12.43 19.15 18.26
C SER A 297 11.84 18.53 19.53
N TRP A 298 12.57 18.65 20.65
CA TRP A 298 12.15 18.11 21.95
C TRP A 298 10.84 18.74 22.43
N ASP A 299 10.69 20.06 22.23
CA ASP A 299 9.52 20.84 22.66
C ASP A 299 8.65 21.30 21.48
N GLY A 300 8.79 20.65 20.31
CA GLY A 300 8.02 21.04 19.14
C GLY A 300 6.54 20.72 19.31
N LEU A 301 5.69 21.69 19.00
CA LEU A 301 4.23 21.58 19.07
C LEU A 301 3.65 21.24 17.71
N PHE A 302 2.56 20.49 17.70
CA PHE A 302 1.78 20.20 16.49
C PHE A 302 0.29 20.14 16.82
N PRO A 303 -0.62 20.31 15.84
CA PRO A 303 -2.04 20.42 16.13
C PRO A 303 -2.61 19.15 16.78
N GLY A 304 -3.24 19.31 17.95
CA GLY A 304 -4.01 18.27 18.63
C GLY A 304 -5.46 18.18 18.15
N LEU A 305 -6.17 17.11 18.53
CA LEU A 305 -7.58 16.88 18.17
C LEU A 305 -8.51 17.99 18.68
N LYS A 306 -8.19 18.65 19.80
CA LYS A 306 -8.97 19.75 20.37
C LYS A 306 -8.87 21.06 19.56
N SER A 307 -7.99 21.13 18.57
CA SER A 307 -7.90 22.29 17.66
C SER A 307 -9.15 22.49 16.80
N VAL A 308 -10.01 21.46 16.67
CA VAL A 308 -11.28 21.52 15.94
C VAL A 308 -12.46 21.01 16.78
N PRO A 309 -13.70 21.42 16.46
CA PRO A 309 -14.91 20.93 17.12
C PRO A 309 -15.07 19.40 16.97
N PRO A 310 -15.71 18.70 17.94
CA PRO A 310 -15.87 17.25 17.91
C PRO A 310 -16.44 16.66 16.61
N ARG A 311 -17.38 17.37 15.97
CA ARG A 311 -18.01 16.93 14.70
C ARG A 311 -17.06 16.88 13.51
N ASP A 312 -15.94 17.62 13.57
CA ASP A 312 -14.96 17.76 12.49
C ASP A 312 -13.72 16.88 12.75
N ARG A 313 -13.72 16.11 13.85
CA ARG A 313 -12.63 15.20 14.21
C ARG A 313 -12.78 13.85 13.50
N PRO A 314 -11.68 13.25 13.02
CA PRO A 314 -11.71 11.87 12.56
C PRO A 314 -11.90 10.90 13.75
N PRO A 315 -12.41 9.68 13.50
CA PRO A 315 -12.42 8.62 14.51
C PRO A 315 -11.00 8.32 15.03
N VAL A 316 -10.83 8.15 16.34
CA VAL A 316 -9.49 8.03 16.94
C VAL A 316 -9.05 6.58 17.08
N ALA A 317 -9.91 5.71 17.62
CA ALA A 317 -9.52 4.33 17.95
C ALA A 317 -9.05 3.50 16.73
N PRO A 318 -9.75 3.50 15.57
CA PRO A 318 -9.30 2.70 14.42
C PRO A 318 -7.90 3.05 13.91
N PRO A 319 -7.56 4.32 13.58
CA PRO A 319 -6.21 4.66 13.13
C PRO A 319 -5.15 4.48 14.23
N PHE A 320 -5.49 4.74 15.49
CA PHE A 320 -4.59 4.55 16.62
C PHE A 320 -4.10 3.10 16.74
N PHE A 321 -5.02 2.13 16.78
CA PHE A 321 -4.64 0.71 16.89
C PHE A 321 -4.01 0.18 15.61
N ALA A 322 -4.52 0.59 14.43
CA ALA A 322 -3.96 0.16 13.15
C ALA A 322 -2.51 0.63 12.98
N PHE A 323 -2.19 1.85 13.38
CA PHE A 323 -0.82 2.38 13.31
C PHE A 323 0.15 1.61 14.21
N ARG A 324 -0.26 1.28 15.44
CA ARG A 324 0.57 0.47 16.37
C ARG A 324 0.80 -0.93 15.86
N ALA A 325 -0.22 -1.57 15.29
CA ALA A 325 -0.07 -2.87 14.65
C ALA A 325 0.91 -2.77 13.46
N MET A 326 0.75 -1.75 12.60
CA MET A 326 1.60 -1.53 11.43
C MET A 326 3.06 -1.29 11.81
N VAL A 327 3.34 -0.33 12.71
CA VAL A 327 4.70 -0.02 13.17
C VAL A 327 5.29 -1.20 13.94
N GLY A 328 4.51 -1.84 14.81
CA GLY A 328 4.95 -3.02 15.56
C GLY A 328 5.39 -4.17 14.64
N ILE A 329 4.59 -4.49 13.63
CA ILE A 329 4.96 -5.48 12.59
C ILE A 329 6.21 -5.01 11.84
N GLY A 330 6.29 -3.75 11.44
CA GLY A 330 7.45 -3.18 10.76
C GLY A 330 8.74 -3.32 11.57
N MET A 331 8.70 -3.03 12.88
CA MET A 331 9.85 -3.19 13.77
C MET A 331 10.24 -4.66 13.94
N ILE A 332 9.27 -5.57 14.06
CA ILE A 332 9.53 -7.02 14.12
C ILE A 332 10.17 -7.51 12.82
N MET A 333 9.81 -6.96 11.66
CA MET A 333 10.40 -7.32 10.37
C MET A 333 11.85 -6.82 10.22
N ILE A 334 12.23 -5.76 10.94
CA ILE A 334 13.60 -5.21 10.94
C ILE A 334 14.52 -6.02 11.85
N LEU A 335 13.99 -6.51 12.99
CA LEU A 335 14.70 -7.34 13.97
C LEU A 335 15.02 -8.75 13.42
#